data_AF-Q4WRJ6-F1
#
_entry.id   AF-Q4WRJ6-F1
#
_cell.length_a   1.000
_cell.length_b   1.000
_cell.length_c   1.000
_cell.angle_alpha   90.00
_cell.angle_beta   90.00
_cell.angle_gamma   90.00
#
_symmetry.space_group_name_H-M   'P 1'
#
loop_
_entity.id
_entity.type
_entity.pdbx_description
1 polymer ?
#
loop_
_entity_poly.entity_id
_entity_poly.type
_entity_poly.pdbx_seq_one_letter_code
_entity_poly.pdbx_strand_id
1 'polypeptide(L)'
;MQSGIVDFFIGKSRRRFSVHAALAGSFPKEILQPPLNGQVDEIVFGRCCEFVYSGDYSVPLPTADPCGDDGDQTNDRQALSRACARRWNPLNHRENIFHPTKLPDICAFFKKNLDEAPLDEDGEIPSTDPADNYAGVFLSHAEVYRLAFTTNWVSLLSLSLYRLIRSLASFTLCEERTGDIVELLKFVFEENEYMYELKVVLVDYAAWNVEILMRDADFRQLLSRVPFLEMAIFRAMWM
;
A
#
# COMPACT_ATOMS: atom_id res chain seq x y z
N MET A 1 13.31 34.75 -16.62
CA MET A 1 13.74 33.38 -16.98
C MET A 1 12.68 32.82 -17.92
N GLN A 2 13.06 32.35 -19.12
CA GLN A 2 12.09 31.70 -20.00
C GLN A 2 11.65 30.40 -19.33
N SER A 3 10.37 30.33 -18.98
CA SER A 3 9.71 29.12 -18.50
C SER A 3 9.60 28.14 -19.67
N GLY A 4 10.69 27.44 -19.95
CA GLY A 4 10.71 26.39 -20.96
C GLY A 4 9.85 25.21 -20.51
N ILE A 5 9.25 24.51 -21.47
CA ILE A 5 8.55 23.25 -21.24
C ILE A 5 9.36 22.14 -21.90
N VAL A 6 9.50 21.01 -21.21
CA VAL A 6 10.09 19.77 -21.71
C VAL A 6 8.99 18.72 -21.77
N ASP A 7 8.89 18.04 -22.91
CA ASP A 7 7.92 16.98 -23.13
C ASP A 7 8.57 15.60 -22.94
N PHE A 8 7.95 14.77 -22.11
CA PHE A 8 8.27 13.36 -21.93
C PHE A 8 7.19 12.49 -22.56
N PHE A 9 7.57 11.34 -23.09
CA PHE A 9 6.65 10.35 -23.65
C PHE A 9 6.79 9.05 -22.87
N ILE A 10 5.78 8.72 -22.06
CA ILE A 10 5.83 7.66 -21.07
C ILE A 10 4.77 6.61 -21.34
N GLY A 11 5.07 5.37 -20.97
CA GLY A 11 4.18 4.23 -21.01
C GLY A 11 3.98 3.64 -22.40
N LYS A 12 3.22 2.55 -22.43
CA LYS A 12 2.95 1.77 -23.65
C LYS A 12 2.22 2.60 -24.71
N SER A 13 1.34 3.53 -24.30
CA SER A 13 0.63 4.41 -25.23
C SER A 13 1.47 5.63 -25.66
N ARG A 14 2.68 5.80 -25.09
CA ARG A 14 3.56 6.96 -25.29
C ARG A 14 2.82 8.27 -24.97
N ARG A 15 2.08 8.29 -23.87
CA ARG A 15 1.37 9.50 -23.41
C ARG A 15 2.37 10.63 -23.18
N ARG A 16 2.01 11.82 -23.67
CA ARG A 16 2.82 13.03 -23.53
C ARG A 16 2.58 13.69 -22.17
N PHE A 17 3.66 13.97 -21.44
CA PHE A 17 3.69 14.74 -20.20
C PHE A 17 4.55 15.99 -20.41
N SER A 18 4.00 17.17 -20.10
CA SER A 18 4.67 18.45 -20.26
C SER A 18 5.08 18.99 -18.90
N VAL A 19 6.38 19.16 -18.67
CA VAL A 19 6.95 19.60 -17.38
C VAL A 19 7.77 20.87 -17.58
N HIS A 20 7.73 21.79 -16.62
CA HIS A 20 8.59 22.97 -16.64
C HIS A 20 10.07 22.57 -16.62
N ALA A 21 10.88 23.17 -17.49
CA ALA A 21 12.29 22.84 -17.66
C ALA A 21 13.11 22.97 -16.36
N ALA A 22 12.71 23.87 -15.46
CA ALA A 22 13.32 24.02 -14.14
C ALA A 22 13.15 22.78 -13.24
N LEU A 23 12.10 21.99 -13.47
CA LEU A 23 11.74 20.80 -12.70
C LEU A 23 12.11 19.49 -13.41
N ALA A 24 12.47 19.53 -14.70
CA ALA A 24 12.87 18.36 -15.45
C ALA A 24 14.09 17.64 -14.83
N GLY A 25 14.96 18.38 -14.14
CA GLY A 25 16.12 17.83 -13.42
C GLY A 25 15.79 17.11 -12.11
N SER A 26 14.55 17.21 -11.62
CA SER A 26 14.11 16.55 -10.39
C SER A 26 13.77 15.07 -10.59
N PHE A 27 13.56 14.64 -11.83
CA PHE A 27 13.31 13.24 -12.15
C PHE A 27 14.64 12.46 -12.20
N PRO A 28 14.69 11.23 -11.65
CA PRO A 28 15.77 10.29 -11.95
C PRO A 28 15.95 10.13 -13.46
N LYS A 29 17.18 9.94 -13.94
CA LYS A 29 17.41 9.83 -15.40
C LYS A 29 16.82 8.55 -15.97
N GLU A 30 16.79 7.51 -15.14
CA GLU A 30 16.40 6.15 -15.45
C GLU A 30 14.93 6.09 -15.89
N ILE A 31 14.03 6.80 -15.20
CA ILE A 31 12.58 6.82 -15.51
C ILE A 31 12.29 7.42 -16.89
N LEU A 32 13.16 8.30 -17.38
CA LEU A 32 13.00 9.01 -18.64
C LEU A 32 13.63 8.26 -19.82
N GLN A 33 14.41 7.21 -19.57
CA GLN A 33 15.17 6.47 -20.57
C GLN A 33 14.55 5.09 -20.87
N PRO A 34 14.70 4.57 -22.11
CA PRO A 34 14.33 3.20 -22.43
C PRO A 34 15.20 2.18 -21.68
N PRO A 35 14.65 1.00 -21.34
CA PRO A 35 13.28 0.56 -21.63
C PRO A 35 12.24 1.07 -20.61
N LEU A 36 12.68 1.62 -19.48
CA LEU A 36 11.82 1.93 -18.33
C LEU A 36 10.73 2.94 -18.70
N ASN A 37 11.06 4.00 -19.44
CA ASN A 37 10.08 5.00 -19.87
C ASN A 37 8.90 4.43 -20.67
N GLY A 38 9.05 3.30 -21.36
CA GLY A 38 7.97 2.61 -22.09
C GLY A 38 7.22 1.57 -21.26
N GLN A 39 7.76 1.18 -20.11
CA GLN A 39 7.20 0.17 -19.21
C GLN A 39 6.42 0.78 -18.03
N VAL A 40 6.82 1.98 -17.59
CA VAL A 40 6.17 2.70 -16.50
C VAL A 40 4.70 2.97 -16.83
N ASP A 41 3.82 2.68 -15.89
CA ASP A 41 2.41 3.03 -15.99
C ASP A 41 2.22 4.55 -16.01
N GLU A 42 1.34 5.02 -16.89
CA GLU A 42 1.16 6.43 -17.17
C GLU A 42 0.49 7.17 -16.00
N ILE A 43 -0.36 6.50 -15.22
CA ILE A 43 -0.97 7.06 -14.02
C ILE A 43 0.10 7.22 -12.94
N VAL A 44 0.97 6.21 -12.76
CA VAL A 44 2.08 6.27 -11.81
C VAL A 44 3.05 7.40 -12.16
N PHE A 45 3.40 7.57 -13.45
CA PHE A 45 4.23 8.71 -13.87
C PHE A 45 3.53 10.06 -13.66
N GLY A 46 2.21 10.13 -13.82
CA GLY A 46 1.41 11.31 -13.46
C GLY A 46 1.60 11.70 -11.99
N ARG A 47 1.57 10.73 -11.07
CA ARG A 47 1.84 10.95 -9.64
C ARG A 47 3.27 11.43 -9.38
N CYS A 48 4.26 10.91 -10.11
CA CYS A 48 5.63 11.44 -10.04
C CYS A 48 5.70 12.91 -10.48
N CYS A 49 4.90 13.31 -11.48
CA CYS A 49 4.82 14.71 -11.88
C CYS A 49 4.24 15.56 -10.76
N GLU A 50 3.11 15.15 -10.16
CA GLU A 50 2.50 15.84 -9.01
C GLU A 50 3.52 16.04 -7.88
N PHE A 51 4.27 14.98 -7.56
CA PHE A 51 5.31 15.00 -6.52
C PHE A 51 6.39 16.04 -6.81
N VAL A 52 6.88 16.09 -8.04
CA VAL A 52 7.90 17.08 -8.44
C VAL A 52 7.37 18.53 -8.35
N TYR A 53 6.07 18.75 -8.52
CA TYR A 53 5.48 20.08 -8.44
C TYR A 53 5.11 20.52 -7.02
N SER A 54 4.72 19.58 -6.16
CA SER A 54 4.03 19.89 -4.90
C SER A 54 4.65 19.24 -3.68
N GLY A 55 5.68 18.42 -3.85
CA GLY A 55 6.21 17.56 -2.78
C GLY A 55 5.30 16.38 -2.47
N ASP A 56 4.17 16.22 -3.17
CA ASP A 56 3.14 15.23 -2.85
C ASP A 56 2.41 14.65 -4.07
N TYR A 57 1.63 13.60 -3.89
CA TYR A 57 0.84 13.00 -4.98
C TYR A 57 -0.53 12.48 -4.54
N SER A 58 -1.47 12.54 -5.47
CA SER A 58 -2.85 12.13 -5.27
C SER A 58 -3.05 10.64 -5.54
N VAL A 59 -3.98 10.04 -4.80
CA VAL A 59 -4.48 8.68 -5.03
C VAL A 59 -5.96 8.74 -5.39
N PRO A 60 -6.51 7.74 -6.10
CA PRO A 60 -7.94 7.67 -6.33
C PRO A 60 -8.70 7.68 -5.01
N LEU A 61 -9.93 8.19 -5.03
CA LEU A 61 -10.84 7.98 -3.90
C LEU A 61 -11.24 6.50 -3.84
N PRO A 62 -11.60 5.99 -2.65
CA PRO A 62 -12.22 4.68 -2.53
C PRO A 62 -13.44 4.60 -3.44
N THR A 63 -13.61 3.45 -4.10
CA THR A 63 -14.74 3.24 -4.99
C THR A 63 -15.87 2.58 -4.22
N ALA A 64 -17.08 3.13 -4.32
CA ALA A 64 -18.27 2.50 -3.76
C ALA A 64 -18.50 1.15 -4.45
N ASP A 65 -18.41 0.08 -3.67
CA ASP A 65 -18.62 -1.29 -4.07
C ASP A 65 -19.55 -1.92 -3.02
N PRO A 66 -20.86 -1.64 -3.10
CA PRO A 66 -21.82 -2.15 -2.13
C PRO A 66 -21.76 -3.67 -2.16
N CYS A 67 -21.37 -4.27 -1.03
CA CYS A 67 -21.35 -5.72 -0.88
C CYS A 67 -22.64 -6.31 -1.42
N GLY A 68 -22.52 -7.28 -2.33
CA GLY A 68 -23.67 -7.98 -2.90
C GLY A 68 -24.59 -8.47 -1.79
N ASP A 69 -25.88 -8.20 -1.94
CA ASP A 69 -26.96 -8.76 -1.14
C ASP A 69 -27.04 -10.26 -1.44
N ASP A 70 -26.15 -11.05 -0.86
CA ASP A 70 -26.26 -12.50 -0.86
C ASP A 70 -27.35 -12.88 0.15
N GLY A 71 -28.56 -13.04 -0.40
CA GLY A 71 -29.71 -13.55 0.32
C GLY A 71 -29.39 -14.89 0.99
N ASP A 72 -29.66 -14.92 2.30
CA ASP A 72 -30.00 -16.06 3.15
C ASP A 72 -29.25 -17.40 2.92
N GLN A 73 -28.39 -17.75 3.88
CA GLN A 73 -28.59 -19.00 4.59
C GLN A 73 -28.12 -18.94 6.03
N THR A 74 -29.10 -18.70 6.89
CA THR A 74 -29.10 -19.05 8.30
C THR A 74 -29.08 -20.58 8.48
N ASN A 75 -28.00 -21.10 9.09
CA ASN A 75 -27.98 -22.15 10.13
C ASN A 75 -26.65 -22.92 10.11
N ASP A 76 -25.65 -22.46 10.86
CA ASP A 76 -24.68 -23.35 11.54
C ASP A 76 -23.77 -22.64 12.57
N ARG A 77 -24.25 -21.55 13.19
CA ARG A 77 -23.44 -20.77 14.16
C ARG A 77 -23.36 -21.37 15.57
N GLN A 78 -23.89 -22.57 15.81
CA GLN A 78 -24.05 -23.10 17.17
C GLN A 78 -23.34 -24.43 17.47
N ALA A 79 -22.25 -24.75 16.76
CA ALA A 79 -21.47 -25.96 17.03
C ALA A 79 -19.93 -25.80 17.08
N LEU A 80 -19.40 -24.57 17.20
CA LEU A 80 -17.95 -24.35 17.40
C LEU A 80 -17.67 -23.48 18.65
N SER A 81 -18.25 -23.90 19.78
CA SER A 81 -18.01 -23.32 21.10
C SER A 81 -17.49 -24.40 22.03
N ARG A 82 -16.25 -24.90 21.81
CA ARG A 82 -15.47 -25.70 22.79
C ARG A 82 -14.09 -26.15 22.29
N ALA A 83 -13.23 -25.21 21.94
CA ALA A 83 -11.79 -25.46 22.03
C ALA A 83 -11.08 -24.19 22.54
N CYS A 84 -10.43 -24.30 23.70
CA CYS A 84 -9.53 -23.30 24.26
C CYS A 84 -8.30 -23.11 23.34
N ALA A 85 -8.46 -22.37 22.25
CA ALA A 85 -7.36 -21.65 21.64
C ALA A 85 -7.41 -20.22 22.20
N ARG A 86 -6.27 -19.69 22.66
CA ARG A 86 -6.17 -18.26 22.99
C ARG A 86 -6.60 -17.49 21.73
N ARG A 87 -7.69 -16.73 21.81
CA ARG A 87 -8.10 -15.83 20.72
C ARG A 87 -6.92 -14.92 20.38
N TRP A 88 -6.65 -14.73 19.09
CA TRP A 88 -5.59 -13.83 18.64
C TRP A 88 -5.85 -12.44 19.21
N ASN A 89 -4.84 -11.84 19.83
CA ASN A 89 -4.91 -10.47 20.30
C ASN A 89 -3.67 -9.73 19.81
N PRO A 90 -3.80 -8.87 18.77
CA PRO A 90 -2.65 -8.18 18.18
C PRO A 90 -1.89 -7.29 19.18
N LEU A 91 -2.56 -6.82 20.24
CA LEU A 91 -1.94 -6.01 21.30
C LEU A 91 -0.88 -6.75 22.12
N ASN A 92 -0.78 -8.08 22.01
CA ASN A 92 0.30 -8.83 22.62
C ASN A 92 1.63 -8.71 21.86
N HIS A 93 1.59 -8.27 20.59
CA HIS A 93 2.73 -8.19 19.68
C HIS A 93 3.30 -6.77 19.67
N ARG A 94 4.06 -6.45 20.71
CA ARG A 94 4.57 -5.09 20.95
C ARG A 94 5.57 -4.61 19.92
N GLU A 95 6.24 -5.52 19.22
CA GLU A 95 7.24 -5.20 18.20
C GLU A 95 6.65 -4.96 16.81
N ASN A 96 5.37 -5.26 16.61
CA ASN A 96 4.68 -5.01 15.35
C ASN A 96 4.57 -3.50 15.08
N ILE A 97 4.85 -3.05 13.84
CA ILE A 97 4.82 -1.62 13.50
C ILE A 97 3.44 -0.96 13.68
N PHE A 98 2.35 -1.72 13.55
CA PHE A 98 0.98 -1.23 13.73
C PHE A 98 0.54 -1.21 15.19
N HIS A 99 1.40 -1.65 16.11
CA HIS A 99 1.13 -1.53 17.52
C HIS A 99 1.00 -0.04 17.93
N PRO A 100 -0.02 0.35 18.74
CA PRO A 100 -0.25 1.76 19.09
C PRO A 100 0.95 2.47 19.74
N THR A 101 1.86 1.72 20.35
CA THR A 101 3.09 2.27 20.96
C THR A 101 4.27 2.36 20.00
N LYS A 102 4.20 1.76 18.81
CA LYS A 102 5.29 1.75 17.80
C LYS A 102 4.94 2.62 16.61
N LEU A 103 3.68 2.58 16.17
CA LEU A 103 3.22 3.29 14.98
C LEU A 103 3.59 4.79 14.98
N PRO A 104 3.43 5.57 16.08
CA PRO A 104 3.82 6.97 16.09
C PRO A 104 5.32 7.19 15.80
N ASP A 105 6.19 6.37 16.37
CA ASP A 105 7.64 6.46 16.18
C ASP A 105 8.03 6.08 14.74
N ILE A 106 7.39 5.06 14.18
CA ILE A 106 7.57 4.64 12.78
C ILE A 106 7.14 5.77 11.82
N CYS A 107 5.96 6.34 12.03
CA CYS A 107 5.47 7.47 11.24
C CYS A 107 6.39 8.69 11.36
N ALA A 108 6.87 9.02 12.55
CA ALA A 108 7.81 10.11 12.77
C ALA A 108 9.15 9.87 12.08
N PHE A 109 9.65 8.63 12.07
CA PHE A 109 10.87 8.24 11.36
C PHE A 109 10.76 8.51 9.86
N PHE A 110 9.69 8.03 9.21
CA PHE A 110 9.51 8.26 7.78
C PHE A 110 9.26 9.73 7.47
N LYS A 111 8.46 10.43 8.28
CA LYS A 111 8.17 11.85 8.11
C LYS A 111 9.43 12.72 8.15
N LYS A 112 10.40 12.38 9.01
CA LYS A 112 11.69 13.09 9.09
C LYS A 112 12.53 12.97 7.81
N ASN A 113 12.31 11.93 7.01
CA ASN A 113 13.05 11.68 5.77
C ASN A 113 12.37 12.32 4.53
N LEU A 114 11.27 13.05 4.73
CA LEU A 114 10.57 13.75 3.65
C LEU A 114 11.19 15.13 3.42
N ASP A 115 11.30 15.52 2.15
CA ASP A 115 11.81 16.84 1.76
C ASP A 115 10.82 17.95 2.14
N GLU A 116 9.52 17.66 2.04
CA GLU A 116 8.41 18.54 2.37
C GLU A 116 7.40 17.82 3.27
N ALA A 117 6.64 18.59 4.05
CA ALA A 117 5.56 18.03 4.84
C ALA A 117 4.41 17.59 3.92
N PRO A 118 3.84 16.38 4.10
CA PRO A 118 2.68 15.94 3.33
C PRO A 118 1.50 16.90 3.51
N LEU A 119 0.73 17.10 2.44
CA LEU A 119 -0.37 18.08 2.42
C LEU A 119 -1.59 17.66 3.26
N ASP A 120 -1.72 16.37 3.61
CA ASP A 120 -2.94 15.77 4.17
C ASP A 120 -2.81 15.41 5.68
N GLU A 121 -2.34 16.31 6.52
CA GLU A 121 -2.22 16.05 7.97
C GLU A 121 -3.48 16.33 8.81
N ASP A 122 -4.42 17.12 8.31
CA ASP A 122 -5.60 17.51 9.09
C ASP A 122 -6.80 16.59 8.81
N GLY A 123 -6.81 15.44 9.50
CA GLY A 123 -8.02 14.63 9.69
C GLY A 123 -8.21 13.48 8.70
N GLU A 124 -7.32 12.48 8.73
CA GLU A 124 -7.64 11.15 8.19
C GLU A 124 -8.85 10.61 8.95
N ILE A 125 -10.03 10.78 8.36
CA ILE A 125 -11.26 10.13 8.79
C ILE A 125 -10.99 8.63 8.68
N PRO A 126 -11.21 7.82 9.74
CA PRO A 126 -11.06 6.38 9.68
C PRO A 126 -11.79 5.83 8.44
N SER A 127 -11.07 5.08 7.61
CA SER A 127 -11.65 4.36 6.48
C SER A 127 -12.37 3.14 7.04
N THR A 128 -13.65 3.33 7.35
CA THR A 128 -14.46 2.34 8.07
C THR A 128 -15.72 1.92 7.34
N ASP A 129 -16.03 2.48 6.16
CA ASP A 129 -17.23 2.09 5.43
C ASP A 129 -17.00 0.73 4.73
N PRO A 130 -17.70 -0.35 5.12
CA PRO A 130 -17.59 -1.64 4.44
C PRO A 130 -18.02 -1.60 2.97
N ALA A 131 -18.74 -0.55 2.54
CA ALA A 131 -19.11 -0.35 1.15
C ALA A 131 -17.99 0.27 0.29
N ASP A 132 -16.91 0.76 0.89
CA ASP A 132 -15.84 1.43 0.15
C ASP A 132 -14.67 0.47 -0.11
N ASN A 133 -14.25 0.41 -1.38
CA ASN A 133 -13.10 -0.37 -1.83
C ASN A 133 -11.83 0.47 -1.83
N TYR A 134 -10.85 0.04 -1.03
CA TYR A 134 -9.57 0.72 -0.85
C TYR A 134 -8.42 0.07 -1.63
N ALA A 135 -8.64 -1.03 -2.35
CA ALA A 135 -7.59 -1.73 -3.10
C ALA A 135 -6.82 -0.77 -4.02
N GLY A 136 -7.55 0.06 -4.79
CA GLY A 136 -6.95 1.06 -5.67
C GLY A 136 -6.13 2.12 -4.95
N VAL A 137 -6.50 2.49 -3.72
CA VAL A 137 -5.74 3.43 -2.88
C VAL A 137 -4.40 2.81 -2.48
N PHE A 138 -4.43 1.59 -1.93
CA PHE A 138 -3.22 0.91 -1.46
C PHE A 138 -2.27 0.57 -2.61
N LEU A 139 -2.80 0.04 -3.71
CA LEU A 139 -2.02 -0.26 -4.91
C LEU A 139 -1.37 0.99 -5.48
N SER A 140 -2.06 2.14 -5.47
CA SER A 140 -1.47 3.40 -5.93
C SER A 140 -0.20 3.78 -5.17
N HIS A 141 -0.18 3.60 -3.84
CA HIS A 141 1.02 3.83 -3.05
C HIS A 141 2.11 2.78 -3.33
N ALA A 142 1.73 1.51 -3.43
CA ALA A 142 2.66 0.41 -3.68
C ALA A 142 3.33 0.50 -5.08
N GLU A 143 2.60 0.92 -6.10
CA GLU A 143 3.12 1.15 -7.46
C GLU A 143 4.11 2.32 -7.50
N VAL A 144 3.78 3.43 -6.83
CA VAL A 144 4.69 4.58 -6.70
C VAL A 144 5.95 4.17 -5.94
N TYR A 145 5.79 3.42 -4.84
CA TYR A 145 6.91 2.88 -4.06
C TYR A 145 7.83 2.01 -4.93
N ARG A 146 7.25 1.08 -5.71
CA ARG A 146 7.99 0.23 -6.63
C ARG A 146 8.80 1.03 -7.64
N LEU A 147 8.20 2.04 -8.25
CA LEU A 147 8.88 2.88 -9.23
C LEU A 147 10.01 3.68 -8.58
N ALA A 148 9.75 4.25 -7.41
CA ALA A 148 10.75 4.99 -6.65
C ALA A 148 11.91 4.09 -6.23
N PHE A 149 11.64 2.85 -5.82
CA PHE A 149 12.66 1.84 -5.51
C PHE A 149 13.52 1.51 -6.73
N THR A 150 12.87 1.22 -7.86
CA THR A 150 13.55 0.86 -9.12
C THR A 150 14.46 1.98 -9.64
N THR A 151 14.12 3.23 -9.34
CA THR A 151 14.83 4.43 -9.80
C THR A 151 15.71 5.07 -8.72
N ASN A 152 15.79 4.45 -7.54
CA ASN A 152 16.49 4.98 -6.35
C ASN A 152 16.05 6.41 -5.98
N TRP A 153 14.76 6.72 -6.13
CA TRP A 153 14.16 8.00 -5.79
C TRP A 153 13.77 8.04 -4.31
N VAL A 154 14.76 8.27 -3.44
CA VAL A 154 14.65 8.10 -1.99
C VAL A 154 13.49 8.88 -1.35
N SER A 155 13.26 10.14 -1.74
CA SER A 155 12.19 10.94 -1.14
C SER A 155 10.80 10.46 -1.53
N LEU A 156 10.58 10.12 -2.80
CA LEU A 156 9.32 9.52 -3.27
C LEU A 156 9.10 8.13 -2.68
N LEU A 157 10.16 7.34 -2.49
CA LEU A 157 10.12 6.03 -1.82
C LEU A 157 9.67 6.18 -0.36
N SER A 158 10.25 7.14 0.37
CA SER A 158 9.90 7.40 1.76
C SER A 158 8.46 7.90 1.90
N LEU A 159 8.05 8.83 1.03
CA LEU A 159 6.69 9.38 1.02
C LEU A 159 5.65 8.31 0.72
N SER A 160 5.89 7.46 -0.28
CA SER A 160 4.93 6.42 -0.67
C SER A 160 4.77 5.34 0.38
N LEU A 161 5.85 4.92 1.03
CA LEU A 161 5.76 3.97 2.14
C LEU A 161 5.05 4.59 3.35
N TYR A 162 5.37 5.85 3.69
CA TYR A 162 4.70 6.58 4.76
C TYR A 162 3.19 6.69 4.53
N ARG A 163 2.77 7.11 3.35
CA ARG A 163 1.35 7.23 2.98
C ARG A 163 0.65 5.87 3.07
N LEU A 164 1.26 4.80 2.55
CA LEU A 164 0.70 3.45 2.66
C LEU A 164 0.53 3.00 4.11
N ILE A 165 1.53 3.19 4.98
CA ILE A 165 1.45 2.83 6.40
C ILE A 165 0.28 3.56 7.06
N ARG A 166 0.11 4.86 6.79
CA ARG A 166 -1.01 5.64 7.34
C ARG A 166 -2.36 5.19 6.82
N SER A 167 -2.48 4.92 5.52
CA SER A 167 -3.71 4.40 4.93
C SER A 167 -4.07 3.03 5.52
N LEU A 168 -3.09 2.14 5.73
CA LEU A 168 -3.31 0.84 6.37
C LEU A 168 -3.69 0.98 7.85
N ALA A 169 -3.04 1.89 8.58
CA ALA A 169 -3.31 2.09 10.00
C ALA A 169 -4.68 2.74 10.28
N SER A 170 -5.17 3.58 9.37
CA SER A 170 -6.51 4.18 9.45
C SER A 170 -7.62 3.26 8.93
N PHE A 171 -7.24 2.20 8.20
CA PHE A 171 -8.17 1.22 7.65
C PHE A 171 -8.58 0.16 8.68
N THR A 172 -9.87 0.19 9.03
CA THR A 172 -10.46 -0.82 9.91
C THR A 172 -10.94 -2.00 9.07
N LEU A 173 -10.13 -3.05 9.02
CA LEU A 173 -10.44 -4.22 8.21
C LEU A 173 -11.67 -4.99 8.74
N CYS A 174 -12.66 -5.20 7.86
CA CYS A 174 -13.80 -6.10 8.07
C CYS A 174 -13.79 -7.28 7.09
N GLU A 175 -14.67 -8.26 7.29
CA GLU A 175 -14.64 -9.54 6.54
C GLU A 175 -14.83 -9.30 5.04
N GLU A 176 -15.72 -8.37 4.72
CA GLU A 176 -16.12 -7.99 3.37
C GLU A 176 -15.00 -7.30 2.58
N ARG A 177 -14.04 -6.67 3.28
CA ARG A 177 -12.94 -5.90 2.66
C ARG A 177 -11.58 -6.60 2.75
N THR A 178 -11.54 -7.87 3.18
CA THR A 178 -10.29 -8.65 3.19
C THR A 178 -9.66 -8.76 1.81
N GLY A 179 -10.48 -8.76 0.75
CA GLY A 179 -10.04 -8.71 -0.65
C GLY A 179 -9.07 -7.57 -0.98
N ASP A 180 -9.26 -6.39 -0.39
CA ASP A 180 -8.44 -5.19 -0.66
C ASP A 180 -6.99 -5.40 -0.23
N ILE A 181 -6.81 -6.05 0.92
CA ILE A 181 -5.50 -6.39 1.47
C ILE A 181 -4.90 -7.58 0.72
N VAL A 182 -5.73 -8.55 0.33
CA VAL A 182 -5.27 -9.70 -0.46
C VAL A 182 -4.74 -9.27 -1.83
N GLU A 183 -5.39 -8.31 -2.49
CA GLU A 183 -4.94 -7.76 -3.77
C GLU A 183 -3.58 -7.06 -3.63
N LEU A 184 -3.41 -6.25 -2.57
CA LEU A 184 -2.13 -5.61 -2.25
C LEU A 184 -1.02 -6.64 -1.97
N LEU A 185 -1.33 -7.70 -1.21
CA LEU A 185 -0.36 -8.77 -0.93
C LEU A 185 0.00 -9.54 -2.20
N LYS A 186 -0.96 -9.86 -3.07
CA LYS A 186 -0.70 -10.48 -4.38
C LYS A 186 0.29 -9.63 -5.18
N PHE A 187 0.01 -8.32 -5.30
CA PHE A 187 0.88 -7.38 -6.00
C PHE A 187 2.34 -7.41 -5.48
N VAL A 188 2.55 -7.37 -4.16
CA VAL A 188 3.90 -7.28 -3.58
C VAL A 188 4.64 -8.63 -3.52
N PHE A 189 3.92 -9.75 -3.35
CA PHE A 189 4.53 -11.04 -3.05
C PHE A 189 4.55 -12.02 -4.24
N GLU A 190 3.65 -11.89 -5.22
CA GLU A 190 3.70 -12.72 -6.43
C GLU A 190 4.67 -12.14 -7.48
N GLU A 191 4.80 -10.82 -7.56
CA GLU A 191 5.81 -10.16 -8.40
C GLU A 191 7.15 -10.15 -7.65
N ASN A 192 8.16 -10.85 -8.18
CA ASN A 192 9.38 -11.25 -7.48
C ASN A 192 10.41 -10.10 -7.32
N GLU A 193 9.97 -8.98 -6.75
CA GLU A 193 10.72 -7.74 -6.61
C GLU A 193 11.34 -7.60 -5.21
N TYR A 194 12.53 -7.01 -5.16
CA TYR A 194 13.34 -6.81 -3.96
C TYR A 194 12.84 -5.63 -3.10
N MET A 195 11.54 -5.55 -2.83
CA MET A 195 10.94 -4.52 -1.98
C MET A 195 10.85 -4.97 -0.52
N TYR A 196 11.99 -5.15 0.13
CA TYR A 196 12.04 -5.75 1.47
C TYR A 196 11.27 -4.92 2.52
N GLU A 197 11.44 -3.60 2.53
CA GLU A 197 10.77 -2.71 3.50
C GLU A 197 9.25 -2.75 3.34
N LEU A 198 8.74 -2.72 2.11
CA LEU A 198 7.31 -2.86 1.84
C LEU A 198 6.80 -4.25 2.28
N LYS A 199 7.56 -5.31 2.00
CA LYS A 199 7.21 -6.68 2.45
C LYS A 199 7.14 -6.79 3.97
N VAL A 200 8.06 -6.15 4.69
CA VAL A 200 8.02 -6.12 6.17
C VAL A 200 6.75 -5.43 6.66
N VAL A 201 6.41 -4.27 6.09
CA VAL A 201 5.17 -3.55 6.45
C VAL A 201 3.94 -4.42 6.24
N LEU A 202 3.83 -5.09 5.10
CA LEU A 202 2.66 -5.92 4.79
C LEU A 202 2.60 -7.22 5.60
N VAL A 203 3.75 -7.81 5.96
CA VAL A 203 3.81 -8.95 6.88
C VAL A 203 3.30 -8.55 8.25
N ASP A 204 3.72 -7.40 8.77
CA ASP A 204 3.25 -6.91 10.07
C ASP A 204 1.76 -6.57 10.03
N TYR A 205 1.28 -5.97 8.94
CA TYR A 205 -0.15 -5.70 8.77
C TYR A 205 -0.97 -7.00 8.72
N ALA A 206 -0.50 -8.00 7.97
CA ALA A 206 -1.16 -9.29 7.85
C ALA A 206 -1.15 -10.06 9.18
N ALA A 207 -0.04 -10.02 9.92
CA ALA A 207 0.04 -10.59 11.26
C ALA A 207 -0.92 -9.88 12.23
N TRP A 208 -0.96 -8.54 12.21
CA TRP A 208 -1.88 -7.74 13.02
C TRP A 208 -3.35 -8.17 12.82
N ASN A 209 -3.72 -8.46 11.57
CA ASN A 209 -5.08 -8.81 11.16
C ASN A 209 -5.28 -10.29 10.82
N VAL A 210 -4.41 -11.19 11.29
CA VAL A 210 -4.38 -12.58 10.80
C VAL A 210 -5.68 -13.34 11.06
N GLU A 211 -6.39 -13.07 12.16
CA GLU A 211 -7.64 -13.78 12.49
C GLU A 211 -8.75 -13.54 11.46
N ILE A 212 -8.85 -12.31 10.92
CA ILE A 212 -9.86 -11.95 9.93
C ILE A 212 -9.40 -12.35 8.52
N LEU A 213 -8.13 -12.12 8.18
CA LEU A 213 -7.57 -12.51 6.89
C LEU A 213 -7.61 -14.04 6.67
N MET A 214 -7.39 -14.84 7.71
CA MET A 214 -7.47 -16.30 7.61
C MET A 214 -8.88 -16.83 7.29
N ARG A 215 -9.93 -16.00 7.36
CA ARG A 215 -11.30 -16.36 6.95
C ARG A 215 -11.50 -16.21 5.44
N ASP A 216 -10.72 -15.35 4.80
CA ASP A 216 -10.73 -15.15 3.35
C ASP A 216 -10.11 -16.34 2.60
N ALA A 217 -10.78 -16.80 1.55
CA ALA A 217 -10.35 -17.96 0.79
C ALA A 217 -9.15 -17.67 -0.11
N ASP A 218 -9.11 -16.47 -0.69
CA ASP A 218 -8.03 -16.03 -1.58
C ASP A 218 -6.75 -15.77 -0.79
N PHE A 219 -6.85 -15.26 0.44
CA PHE A 219 -5.69 -15.13 1.34
C PHE A 219 -5.07 -16.49 1.63
N ARG A 220 -5.87 -17.50 2.02
CA ARG A 220 -5.39 -18.87 2.23
C ARG A 220 -4.75 -19.45 0.97
N GLN A 221 -5.33 -19.17 -0.20
CA GLN A 221 -4.76 -19.58 -1.47
C GLN A 221 -3.42 -18.89 -1.73
N LEU A 222 -3.29 -17.60 -1.45
CA LEU A 222 -2.04 -16.84 -1.60
C LEU A 222 -0.93 -17.42 -0.72
N LEU A 223 -1.21 -17.73 0.55
CA LEU A 223 -0.24 -18.35 1.45
C LEU A 223 0.30 -19.68 0.90
N SER A 224 -0.57 -20.50 0.30
CA SER A 224 -0.16 -21.77 -0.32
C SER A 224 0.75 -21.58 -1.55
N ARG A 225 0.57 -20.49 -2.30
CA ARG A 225 1.36 -20.16 -3.50
C ARG A 225 2.67 -19.47 -3.15
N VAL A 226 2.70 -18.72 -2.03
CA VAL A 226 3.86 -17.97 -1.55
C VAL A 226 4.26 -18.44 -0.14
N PRO A 227 4.94 -19.60 0.00
CA PRO A 227 5.29 -20.14 1.32
C PRO A 227 6.18 -19.21 2.17
N PHE A 228 6.97 -18.35 1.53
CA PHE A 228 7.77 -17.35 2.26
C PHE A 228 6.88 -16.35 3.03
N LEU A 229 5.76 -15.93 2.45
CA LEU A 229 4.81 -15.02 3.11
C LEU A 229 4.18 -15.69 4.33
N GLU A 230 3.73 -16.93 4.20
CA GLU A 230 3.21 -17.74 5.32
C GLU A 230 4.23 -17.83 6.47
N MET A 231 5.48 -18.19 6.14
CA MET A 231 6.55 -18.28 7.13
C MET A 231 6.89 -16.94 7.78
N ALA A 232 6.84 -15.84 7.03
CA ALA A 232 7.11 -14.51 7.54
C ALA A 232 6.01 -14.04 8.52
N ILE A 233 4.73 -14.24 8.16
CA ILE A 233 3.59 -13.93 9.04
C ILE A 233 3.66 -14.76 10.31
N PHE A 234 3.90 -16.07 10.21
CA PHE A 234 4.01 -16.93 11.39
C PHE A 234 5.14 -16.51 12.33
N ARG A 235 6.27 -16.04 11.79
CA ARG A 235 7.37 -15.49 12.60
C ARG A 235 6.97 -14.18 13.26
N ALA A 236 6.34 -13.27 12.53
CA ALA A 236 5.85 -12.00 13.08
C ALA A 236 4.82 -12.20 14.20
N MET A 237 4.04 -13.30 14.16
CA MET A 237 3.12 -13.68 15.23
C MET A 237 3.79 -14.15 16.53
N TRP A 238 5.11 -14.39 16.55
CA TRP A 238 5.83 -14.89 17.73
C TRP A 238 6.98 -14.00 18.19
N MET A 239 7.20 -12.87 17.50
CA MET A 239 8.09 -11.80 17.96
C MET A 239 7.31 -10.79 18.81
#